data_AF-A0A2S7SS52-F1
#
_entry.id   AF-A0A2S7SS52-F1
#
_cell.length_a   1.000
_cell.length_b   1.000
_cell.length_c   1.000
_cell.angle_alpha   90.00
_cell.angle_beta   90.00
_cell.angle_gamma   90.00
#
_symmetry.space_group_name_H-M   'P 1'
#
loop_
_entity.id
_entity.type
_entity.pdbx_description
1 polymer ?
#
loop_
_entity_poly.entity_id
_entity_poly.type
_entity_poly.pdbx_seq_one_letter_code
_entity_poly.pdbx_strand_id
1 'polypeptide(L)'
;MNEQYISQEIIRVLGRYNRTKHFPGFANAHQLSTWYGNQLRLQECKCHYCETSIIDIKRLIQNGLLATRAVGGGGARGPVLEIDKKSNHLGYNEDNCVLACYYCNNDKSYIFGTDDYKRFYGPARNAHFRELIGQL
;
A
#
# COMPACT_ATOMS: atom_id res chain seq x y z
N MET A 1 14.72 -6.55 -10.47
CA MET A 1 13.25 -6.65 -10.65
C MET A 1 12.51 -5.53 -9.92
N ASN A 2 12.84 -5.23 -8.66
CA ASN A 2 12.14 -4.20 -7.88
C ASN A 2 12.36 -2.77 -8.38
N GLU A 3 13.55 -2.42 -8.87
CA GLU A 3 13.86 -1.01 -9.22
C GLU A 3 13.06 -0.48 -10.42
N GLN A 4 12.82 -1.33 -11.43
CA GLN A 4 11.97 -0.96 -12.58
C GLN A 4 10.52 -0.72 -12.13
N TYR A 5 10.00 -1.58 -11.25
CA TYR A 5 8.67 -1.39 -10.67
C TYR A 5 8.60 -0.11 -9.83
N ILE A 6 9.60 0.16 -8.99
CA ILE A 6 9.68 1.39 -8.19
C ILE A 6 9.67 2.62 -9.09
N SER A 7 10.44 2.62 -10.18
CA SER A 7 10.50 3.72 -11.14
C SER A 7 9.15 4.00 -11.79
N GLN A 8 8.42 2.95 -12.18
CA GLN A 8 7.05 3.08 -12.72
C GLN A 8 6.08 3.64 -11.69
N GLU A 9 6.17 3.19 -10.43
CA GLU A 9 5.33 3.69 -9.36
C GLU A 9 5.60 5.16 -9.00
N ILE A 10 6.87 5.61 -9.07
CA ILE A 10 7.22 7.02 -8.88
C ILE A 10 6.52 7.89 -9.93
N ILE A 11 6.60 7.51 -11.21
CA ILE A 11 5.91 8.21 -12.31
C ILE A 11 4.40 8.21 -12.09
N ARG A 12 3.84 7.06 -11.70
CA ARG A 12 2.42 6.89 -11.41
C ARG A 12 1.93 7.81 -10.27
N VAL A 13 2.70 7.92 -9.19
CA VAL A 13 2.36 8.75 -8.02
C VAL A 13 2.53 10.23 -8.34
N LEU A 14 3.56 10.60 -9.10
CA LEU A 14 3.78 11.97 -9.57
C LEU A 14 2.54 12.51 -10.29
N GLY A 15 1.95 11.71 -11.19
CA GLY A 15 0.74 12.08 -11.92
C GLY A 15 -0.57 12.05 -11.13
N ARG A 16 -0.55 11.60 -9.86
CA ARG A 16 -1.76 11.43 -9.03
C ARG A 16 -1.78 12.28 -7.76
N TYR A 17 -0.81 13.17 -7.61
CA TYR A 17 -0.76 14.07 -6.47
C TYR A 17 -2.04 14.91 -6.36
N ASN A 18 -2.55 15.00 -5.13
CA ASN A 18 -3.69 15.84 -4.80
C ASN A 18 -3.32 16.78 -3.64
N ARG A 19 -3.27 18.09 -3.93
CA ARG A 19 -2.89 19.12 -2.95
C ARG A 19 -3.87 19.24 -1.79
N THR A 20 -5.17 19.04 -2.00
CA THR A 20 -6.17 19.18 -0.92
C THR A 20 -6.09 18.05 0.09
N LYS A 21 -5.53 16.90 -0.29
CA LYS A 21 -5.40 15.73 0.58
C LYS A 21 -4.06 15.62 1.27
N HIS A 22 -2.97 15.88 0.55
CA HIS A 22 -1.63 15.56 1.03
C HIS A 22 -0.88 16.76 1.63
N PHE A 23 -1.37 17.98 1.43
CA PHE A 23 -0.84 19.16 2.11
C PHE A 23 -1.36 19.23 3.56
N PRO A 24 -0.55 19.65 4.55
CA PRO A 24 0.83 20.16 4.42
C PRO A 24 1.93 19.10 4.40
N GLY A 25 1.67 17.84 4.74
CA GLY A 25 2.77 16.89 4.95
C GLY A 25 3.52 16.44 3.69
N PHE A 26 2.97 16.67 2.50
CA PHE A 26 3.72 16.69 1.24
C PHE A 26 3.44 17.99 0.51
N ALA A 27 4.46 18.81 0.28
CA ALA A 27 4.33 20.14 -0.32
C ALA A 27 3.91 20.08 -1.79
N ASN A 28 4.39 19.08 -2.53
CA ASN A 28 4.14 18.93 -3.95
C ASN A 28 4.24 17.47 -4.42
N ALA A 29 3.92 17.25 -5.70
CA ALA A 29 3.91 15.93 -6.32
C ALA A 29 5.28 15.24 -6.31
N HIS A 30 6.37 16.00 -6.47
CA HIS A 30 7.73 15.46 -6.43
C HIS A 30 8.10 14.96 -5.03
N GLN A 31 7.77 15.72 -3.98
CA GLN A 31 8.03 15.27 -2.61
C GLN A 31 7.27 13.97 -2.32
N LEU A 32 5.98 13.90 -2.66
CA LEU A 32 5.18 12.69 -2.44
C LEU A 32 5.73 11.49 -3.24
N SER A 33 6.08 11.67 -4.52
CA SER A 33 6.55 10.56 -5.36
C SER A 33 7.95 10.08 -4.95
N THR A 34 8.85 11.00 -4.56
CA THR A 34 10.16 10.66 -4.00
C THR A 34 10.00 9.88 -2.70
N TRP A 35 9.17 10.36 -1.75
CA TRP A 35 8.89 9.64 -0.52
C TRP A 35 8.30 8.25 -0.80
N TYR A 36 7.32 8.14 -1.69
CA TYR A 36 6.69 6.87 -2.03
C TYR A 36 7.71 5.87 -2.60
N GLY A 37 8.59 6.31 -3.50
CA GLY A 37 9.66 5.47 -4.06
C GLY A 37 10.67 5.02 -3.02
N ASN A 38 11.08 5.92 -2.11
CA ASN A 38 11.96 5.59 -1.00
C ASN A 38 11.28 4.60 -0.04
N GLN A 39 10.00 4.80 0.25
CA GLN A 39 9.24 3.91 1.13
C GLN A 39 9.05 2.51 0.53
N LEU A 40 8.88 2.40 -0.80
CA LEU A 40 8.91 1.10 -1.48
C LEU A 40 10.26 0.39 -1.28
N ARG A 41 11.39 1.10 -1.38
CA ARG A 41 12.72 0.52 -1.15
C ARG A 41 12.89 0.07 0.29
N LEU A 42 12.56 0.95 1.25
CA LEU A 42 12.65 0.67 2.68
C LEU A 42 11.78 -0.51 3.11
N GLN A 43 10.59 -0.67 2.51
CA GLN A 43 9.69 -1.79 2.80
C GLN A 43 9.90 -2.99 1.86
N GLU A 44 10.94 -3.00 1.03
CA GLU A 44 11.22 -4.08 0.08
C GLU A 44 10.03 -4.43 -0.83
N CYS A 45 9.24 -3.43 -1.22
CA CYS A 45 7.99 -3.59 -1.96
C CYS A 45 6.94 -4.49 -1.28
N LYS A 46 6.96 -4.57 0.06
CA LYS A 46 6.00 -5.33 0.88
C LYS A 46 5.00 -4.43 1.58
N CYS A 47 3.83 -4.97 1.86
CA CYS A 47 2.85 -4.34 2.74
C CYS A 47 3.43 -4.15 4.15
N HIS A 48 3.27 -2.96 4.74
CA HIS A 48 3.75 -2.67 6.09
C HIS A 48 3.17 -3.60 7.17
N TYR A 49 1.93 -4.05 6.96
CA TYR A 49 1.17 -4.83 7.95
C TYR A 49 1.34 -6.34 7.80
N CYS A 50 1.03 -6.88 6.61
CA CYS A 50 1.08 -8.32 6.38
C CYS A 50 2.39 -8.78 5.75
N GLU A 51 3.31 -7.87 5.43
CA GLU A 51 4.65 -8.18 4.88
C GLU A 51 4.65 -9.00 3.56
N THR A 52 3.48 -9.20 2.94
CA THR A 52 3.39 -9.82 1.61
C THR A 52 3.88 -8.84 0.56
N SER A 53 4.67 -9.33 -0.39
CA SER A 53 5.18 -8.53 -1.50
C SER A 53 4.04 -8.11 -2.43
N ILE A 54 4.16 -6.92 -3.02
CA ILE A 54 3.20 -6.47 -4.04
C ILE A 54 3.23 -7.34 -5.31
N ILE A 55 4.35 -8.01 -5.57
CA ILE A 55 4.49 -8.95 -6.69
C ILE A 55 3.56 -10.14 -6.45
N ASP A 56 3.58 -10.73 -5.25
CA ASP A 56 2.72 -11.85 -4.91
C ASP A 56 1.24 -11.45 -4.86
N ILE A 57 0.93 -10.28 -4.29
CA ILE A 57 -0.44 -9.75 -4.29
C ILE A 57 -0.97 -9.60 -5.73
N LYS A 58 -0.14 -9.09 -6.66
CA LYS A 58 -0.50 -9.00 -8.08
C LYS A 58 -0.73 -10.38 -8.69
N ARG A 59 0.12 -11.36 -8.40
CA ARG A 59 -0.07 -12.75 -8.88
C ARG A 59 -1.39 -13.32 -8.40
N LEU A 60 -1.73 -13.13 -7.12
CA LEU A 60 -3.00 -13.58 -6.56
C LEU A 60 -4.21 -12.91 -7.24
N ILE A 61 -4.14 -11.61 -7.51
CA ILE A 61 -5.19 -10.89 -8.25
C ILE A 61 -5.33 -11.42 -9.68
N GLN A 62 -4.21 -11.61 -10.38
CA GLN A 62 -4.18 -12.08 -11.77
C GLN A 62 -4.77 -13.49 -11.93
N ASN A 63 -4.63 -14.33 -10.90
CA ASN A 63 -5.19 -15.68 -10.87
C ASN A 63 -6.59 -15.74 -10.24
N GLY A 64 -7.23 -14.59 -9.97
CA GLY A 64 -8.59 -14.53 -9.42
C GLY A 64 -8.72 -14.96 -7.96
N LEU A 65 -7.60 -15.20 -7.26
CA LEU A 65 -7.59 -15.60 -5.85
C LEU A 65 -7.81 -14.41 -4.90
N LEU A 66 -7.57 -13.18 -5.36
CA LEU A 66 -7.92 -11.97 -4.64
C LEU A 66 -8.74 -11.03 -5.51
N ALA A 67 -9.90 -10.61 -4.99
CA ALA A 67 -10.76 -9.61 -5.63
C ALA A 67 -10.15 -8.21 -5.53
N THR A 68 -10.35 -7.39 -6.55
CA THR A 68 -10.06 -5.95 -6.50
C THR A 68 -11.33 -5.16 -6.18
N ARG A 69 -11.20 -3.89 -5.78
CA ARG A 69 -12.34 -2.99 -5.63
C ARG A 69 -12.36 -1.97 -6.75
N ALA A 70 -13.37 -2.02 -7.61
CA ALA A 70 -13.59 -1.00 -8.63
C ALA A 70 -13.76 0.39 -7.99
N VAL A 71 -13.20 1.41 -8.63
CA VAL A 71 -13.38 2.82 -8.29
C VAL A 71 -13.78 3.60 -9.55
N GLY A 72 -14.32 4.80 -9.37
CA GLY A 72 -14.74 5.64 -10.49
C GLY A 72 -13.63 5.89 -11.52
N GLY A 73 -14.02 6.09 -12.78
CA GLY A 73 -13.07 6.36 -13.87
C GLY A 73 -12.30 5.14 -14.37
N GLY A 74 -12.85 3.93 -14.20
CA GLY A 74 -12.23 2.68 -14.67
C GLY A 74 -11.03 2.21 -13.85
N GLY A 75 -10.82 2.78 -12.67
CA GLY A 75 -9.74 2.38 -11.77
C GLY A 75 -10.11 1.20 -10.87
N ALA A 76 -9.11 0.63 -10.20
CA ALA A 76 -9.30 -0.38 -9.16
C ALA A 76 -8.29 -0.22 -8.02
N ARG A 77 -8.72 -0.57 -6.80
CA ARG A 77 -7.85 -0.74 -5.62
C ARG A 77 -7.42 -2.19 -5.49
N GLY A 78 -6.20 -2.42 -4.97
CA GLY A 78 -5.58 -3.75 -4.88
C GLY A 78 -4.25 -3.89 -5.63
N PRO A 79 -4.16 -3.50 -6.92
CA PRO A 79 -2.96 -3.76 -7.74
C PRO A 79 -1.68 -3.01 -7.37
N VAL A 80 -1.72 -2.10 -6.40
CA VAL A 80 -0.58 -1.32 -5.90
C VAL A 80 -0.65 -1.26 -4.37
N LEU A 81 0.49 -1.00 -3.73
CA LEU A 81 0.45 -0.56 -2.33
C LEU A 81 -0.16 0.85 -2.27
N GLU A 82 -0.88 1.11 -1.20
CA GLU A 82 -1.58 2.36 -0.95
C GLU A 82 -0.96 3.04 0.27
N ILE A 83 -1.06 4.37 0.32
CA ILE A 83 -0.61 5.14 1.47
C ILE A 83 -1.65 4.94 2.58
N ASP A 84 -1.22 4.39 3.71
CA ASP A 84 -1.99 4.33 4.93
C ASP A 84 -1.40 5.28 5.98
N LYS A 85 -2.28 5.85 6.81
CA LYS A 85 -1.89 6.66 7.96
C LYS A 85 -1.83 5.77 9.19
N LYS A 86 -0.70 5.79 9.89
CA LYS A 86 -0.56 5.06 11.15
C LYS A 86 -1.59 5.55 12.17
N SER A 87 -1.59 6.86 12.40
CA SER A 87 -2.63 7.57 13.14
C SER A 87 -3.48 8.44 12.21
N ASN A 88 -4.79 8.23 12.23
CA ASN A 88 -5.70 8.93 11.33
C ASN A 88 -5.76 10.44 11.55
N HIS A 89 -5.48 10.89 12.78
CA HIS A 89 -5.56 12.30 13.21
C HIS A 89 -4.33 13.12 12.82
N LEU A 90 -3.19 12.49 12.54
CA LEU A 90 -1.93 13.18 12.22
C LEU A 90 -1.79 13.54 10.72
N GLY A 91 -2.82 13.27 9.91
CA GLY A 91 -2.82 13.56 8.47
C GLY A 91 -1.79 12.76 7.68
N TYR A 92 -1.55 13.17 6.44
CA TYR A 92 -0.50 12.59 5.59
C TYR A 92 0.82 13.31 5.87
N ASN A 93 1.87 12.58 6.23
CA ASN A 93 3.25 13.07 6.33
C ASN A 93 4.23 11.88 6.34
N GLU A 94 5.53 12.14 6.18
CA GLU A 94 6.55 11.10 6.04
C GLU A 94 6.64 10.16 7.25
N ASP A 95 6.48 10.70 8.47
CA ASP A 95 6.60 9.94 9.72
C ASP A 95 5.33 9.17 10.08
N ASN A 96 4.17 9.61 9.63
CA ASN A 96 2.87 9.01 9.92
C ASN A 96 2.37 8.08 8.81
N CYS A 97 2.97 8.10 7.63
CA CYS A 97 2.52 7.29 6.51
C CYS A 97 3.35 6.00 6.35
N VAL A 98 2.70 4.95 5.85
CA VAL A 98 3.33 3.69 5.43
C VAL A 98 2.70 3.22 4.13
N LEU A 99 3.32 2.26 3.44
CA LEU A 99 2.71 1.61 2.29
C LEU A 99 2.07 0.28 2.69
N ALA A 100 0.77 0.13 2.45
CA ALA A 100 0.00 -1.05 2.81
C ALA A 100 -0.74 -1.61 1.60
N CYS A 101 -0.97 -2.92 1.54
CA CYS A 101 -1.88 -3.45 0.54
C CYS A 101 -3.30 -2.96 0.83
N TYR A 102 -4.12 -2.84 -0.22
CA TYR A 102 -5.52 -2.41 -0.12
C TYR A 102 -6.28 -3.19 0.96
N TYR A 103 -6.09 -4.52 1.01
CA TYR A 103 -6.77 -5.38 1.97
C TYR A 103 -6.44 -4.99 3.41
N CYS A 104 -5.16 -4.79 3.76
CA CYS A 104 -4.73 -4.36 5.09
C CYS A 104 -5.24 -2.97 5.44
N ASN A 105 -5.10 -2.02 4.53
CA ASN A 105 -5.56 -0.66 4.75
C ASN A 105 -7.08 -0.62 5.00
N ASN A 106 -7.85 -1.30 4.13
CA ASN A 106 -9.31 -1.32 4.23
C ASN A 106 -9.83 -2.02 5.49
N ASP A 107 -9.15 -3.08 5.93
CA ASP A 107 -9.53 -3.84 7.12
C ASP A 107 -9.07 -3.16 8.42
N LYS A 108 -7.86 -2.56 8.44
CA LYS A 108 -7.42 -1.71 9.55
C LYS A 108 -8.40 -0.57 9.80
N SER A 109 -8.76 0.14 8.71
CA SER A 109 -9.74 1.22 8.72
C SER A 109 -9.46 2.24 9.85
N TYR A 110 -10.51 2.71 10.51
CA TYR A 110 -10.48 3.49 11.74
C TYR A 110 -10.66 2.61 13.00
N ILE A 111 -10.68 1.29 12.83
CA ILE A 111 -11.01 0.34 13.91
C ILE A 111 -9.78 0.01 14.72
N PHE A 112 -8.64 -0.23 14.04
CA PHE A 112 -7.44 -0.75 14.68
C PHE A 112 -6.28 0.26 14.64
N GLY A 113 -5.53 0.31 15.74
CA GLY A 113 -4.23 0.97 15.80
C GLY A 113 -3.20 0.23 14.95
N THR A 114 -2.17 0.94 14.46
CA THR A 114 -1.12 0.36 13.60
C THR A 114 -0.42 -0.82 14.24
N ASP A 115 0.01 -0.68 15.49
CA ASP A 115 0.84 -1.69 16.15
C ASP A 115 0.04 -2.95 16.45
N ASP A 116 -1.19 -2.80 16.96
CA ASP A 116 -2.10 -3.94 17.17
C ASP A 116 -2.47 -4.63 15.86
N TYR A 117 -2.79 -3.85 14.81
CA TYR A 117 -3.13 -4.42 13.51
C TYR A 117 -1.95 -5.21 12.93
N LYS A 118 -0.76 -4.63 12.97
CA LYS A 118 0.47 -5.27 12.51
C LYS A 118 0.82 -6.50 13.34
N ARG A 119 0.59 -6.48 14.64
CA ARG A 119 0.92 -7.58 15.55
C ARG A 119 -0.03 -8.77 15.40
N PHE A 120 -1.33 -8.53 15.33
CA PHE A 120 -2.33 -9.59 15.43
C PHE A 120 -2.94 -10.00 14.08
N TYR A 121 -3.23 -9.04 13.20
CA TYR A 121 -3.97 -9.29 11.96
C TYR A 121 -3.04 -9.43 10.75
N GLY A 122 -1.93 -8.69 10.73
CA GLY A 122 -0.88 -8.78 9.72
C GLY A 122 -0.39 -10.22 9.47
N PRO A 123 0.04 -10.96 10.50
CA PRO A 123 0.56 -12.32 10.36
C PRO A 123 -0.50 -13.31 9.86
N ALA A 124 -1.73 -13.21 10.37
CA ALA A 124 -2.83 -14.05 9.92
C ALA A 124 -3.13 -13.83 8.43
N ARG A 125 -3.08 -12.57 7.96
CA ARG A 125 -3.21 -12.27 6.54
C ARG A 125 -2.05 -12.81 5.72
N ASN A 126 -0.82 -12.67 6.21
CA ASN A 126 0.35 -13.21 5.55
C ASN A 126 0.22 -14.73 5.34
N ALA A 127 -0.15 -15.46 6.41
CA ALA A 127 -0.35 -16.89 6.35
C ALA A 127 -1.40 -17.27 5.31
N HIS A 128 -2.56 -16.62 5.32
CA HIS A 128 -3.60 -16.87 4.31
C HIS A 128 -3.11 -16.60 2.88
N PHE A 129 -2.41 -15.49 2.64
CA PHE A 129 -1.89 -15.18 1.31
C PHE A 129 -0.81 -16.18 0.88
N ARG A 130 0.02 -16.68 1.79
CA ARG A 130 0.99 -17.75 1.49
C ARG A 130 0.31 -19.04 1.07
N GLU A 131 -0.79 -19.40 1.73
CA GLU A 131 -1.58 -20.58 1.36
C GLU A 131 -2.20 -20.46 -0.02
N LEU A 132 -2.68 -19.27 -0.39
CA LEU A 132 -3.18 -19.00 -1.73
C LEU A 132 -2.05 -19.03 -2.77
N ILE A 133 -0.86 -18.51 -2.45
CA ILE A 133 0.30 -18.57 -3.35
C ILE A 133 0.75 -20.02 -3.58
N GLY A 134 0.65 -20.89 -2.56
CA GLY A 134 0.96 -22.31 -2.70
C GLY A 134 0.02 -23.09 -3.62
N GLN A 135 -1.11 -22.50 -4.01
CA GLN A 135 -2.06 -23.08 -4.97
C GLN A 135 -1.75 -22.68 -6.43
N LEU A 136 -0.81 -21.75 -6.64
CA LEU A 136 -0.36 -21.27 -7.96
C LEU A 136 0.82 -22.07 -8.49
#